data_AF-A0A444VMH8-F1
#
_entry.id   AF-A0A444VMH8-F1
#
_cell.length_a   1.000
_cell.length_b   1.000
_cell.length_c   1.000
_cell.angle_alpha   90.00
_cell.angle_beta   90.00
_cell.angle_gamma   90.00
#
_symmetry.space_group_name_H-M   'P 1'
#
loop_
_entity.id
_entity.type
_entity.pdbx_description
1 polymer ?
#
loop_
_entity_poly.entity_id
_entity_poly.type
_entity_poly.pdbx_seq_one_letter_code
_entity_poly.pdbx_strand_id
1 'polypeptide(L)'
;MNFTDLSQRIEQSNSLDFGSIFNATIELFKKVWLQGFITLLLTFVSILPFYIVLYSPLIAYGITDPASFENGQAPPGALIFMFLLMPFFFLAVMTIGLCLNAAFLRICKQNDFGDVEKDAYFFYLKKPYLGKALMLSLIMLGLVFLAMLTCGLGIIYLIVPMSLFPAFLAFGEDLTGMEMAKGGFALGNKNWGIIIALLLVTSLVAQLGVILCFVGVFFTAMLSKIPVYFIYKNTVGFQDDMEV
;
A
#
# COMPACT_ATOMS: atom_id res chain seq x y z
N MET A 1 -19.40 -9.64 4.30
CA MET A 1 -20.02 -8.90 3.17
C MET A 1 -19.68 -9.62 1.88
N ASN A 2 -20.67 -9.99 1.07
CA ASN A 2 -20.40 -10.62 -0.24
C ASN A 2 -20.14 -9.56 -1.34
N PHE A 3 -19.74 -10.00 -2.53
CA PHE A 3 -19.43 -9.08 -3.64
C PHE A 3 -20.65 -8.29 -4.17
N THR A 4 -21.85 -8.87 -4.11
CA THR A 4 -23.09 -8.22 -4.53
C THR A 4 -23.41 -7.04 -3.59
N ASP A 5 -23.34 -7.28 -2.28
CA ASP A 5 -23.56 -6.25 -1.25
C ASP A 5 -22.55 -5.11 -1.41
N LEU A 6 -21.27 -5.45 -1.64
CA LEU A 6 -20.23 -4.47 -1.89
C LEU A 6 -20.52 -3.61 -3.13
N SER A 7 -20.89 -4.25 -4.24
CA SER A 7 -21.16 -3.54 -5.49
C SER A 7 -22.34 -2.58 -5.32
N GLN A 8 -23.41 -3.02 -4.66
CA GLN A 8 -24.57 -2.19 -4.37
C GLN A 8 -24.20 -0.99 -3.49
N ARG A 9 -23.40 -1.18 -2.43
CA ARG A 9 -22.93 -0.09 -1.56
C ARG A 9 -22.14 0.95 -2.34
N ILE A 10 -21.20 0.51 -3.19
CA ILE A 10 -20.41 1.42 -4.04
C ILE A 10 -21.33 2.18 -5.00
N GLU A 11 -22.30 1.53 -5.64
CA GLU A 11 -23.21 2.17 -6.59
C GLU A 11 -24.11 3.21 -5.91
N GLN A 12 -24.69 2.87 -4.76
CA GLN A 12 -25.65 3.71 -4.02
C GLN A 12 -25.00 4.78 -3.15
N SER A 13 -23.67 4.76 -2.95
CA SER A 13 -23.00 5.75 -2.11
C SER A 13 -23.16 7.17 -2.65
N ASN A 14 -23.20 8.15 -1.75
CA ASN A 14 -23.10 9.55 -2.13
C ASN A 14 -21.73 9.87 -2.74
N SER A 15 -21.64 11.01 -3.43
CA SER A 15 -20.36 11.55 -3.86
C SER A 15 -19.48 11.86 -2.64
N LEU A 16 -18.21 11.50 -2.72
CA LEU A 16 -17.24 11.87 -1.70
C LEU A 16 -17.07 13.38 -1.63
N ASP A 17 -16.88 13.93 -0.42
CA ASP A 17 -16.52 15.33 -0.23
C ASP A 17 -15.04 15.46 0.11
N PHE A 18 -14.29 16.17 -0.75
CA PHE A 18 -12.84 16.33 -0.59
C PHE A 18 -12.49 17.00 0.74
N GLY A 19 -13.15 18.12 1.07
CA GLY A 19 -12.81 18.95 2.23
C GLY A 19 -13.02 18.20 3.54
N SER A 20 -14.15 17.51 3.67
CA SER A 20 -14.48 16.69 4.83
C SER A 20 -13.48 15.55 5.02
N ILE A 21 -13.15 14.81 3.95
CA ILE A 21 -12.20 13.69 4.03
C ILE A 21 -10.78 14.19 4.34
N PHE A 22 -10.35 15.29 3.74
CA PHE A 22 -9.04 15.87 4.01
C PHE A 22 -8.93 16.33 5.47
N ASN A 23 -9.92 17.06 5.99
CA ASN A 23 -9.93 17.50 7.38
C ASN A 23 -9.92 16.31 8.35
N ALA A 24 -10.78 15.31 8.13
CA ALA A 24 -10.80 14.09 8.94
C ALA A 24 -9.47 13.33 8.90
N THR A 25 -8.83 13.30 7.72
CA THR A 25 -7.48 12.74 7.54
C THR A 25 -6.45 13.43 8.43
N ILE A 26 -6.43 14.76 8.44
CA ILE A 26 -5.48 15.53 9.27
C ILE A 26 -5.74 15.29 10.76
N GLU A 27 -7.00 15.28 11.19
CA GLU A 27 -7.34 15.04 12.60
C GLU A 27 -6.95 13.61 13.05
N LEU A 28 -7.23 12.60 12.23
CA LEU A 28 -6.84 11.23 12.55
C LEU A 28 -5.31 11.06 12.55
N PHE A 29 -4.60 11.70 11.61
CA PHE A 29 -3.14 11.66 11.56
C PHE A 29 -2.49 12.14 12.86
N LYS A 30 -3.02 13.21 13.49
CA LYS A 30 -2.52 13.68 14.79
C LYS A 30 -2.59 12.61 15.88
N LYS A 31 -3.50 11.65 15.77
CA LYS A 31 -3.64 10.52 16.70
C LYS A 31 -2.72 9.34 16.34
N VAL A 32 -2.55 9.06 15.04
CA VAL A 32 -1.88 7.84 14.56
C VAL A 32 -0.48 8.04 13.96
N TRP A 33 0.10 9.24 14.04
CA TRP A 33 1.40 9.55 13.42
C TRP A 33 2.51 8.61 13.91
N LEU A 34 2.52 8.23 15.19
CA LEU A 34 3.53 7.34 15.75
C LEU A 34 3.37 5.91 15.20
N GLN A 35 2.14 5.41 15.11
CA GLN A 35 1.83 4.10 14.53
C GLN A 35 2.15 4.08 13.02
N GLY A 36 1.96 5.21 12.34
CA GLY A 36 2.42 5.40 10.96
C GLY A 36 3.94 5.27 10.85
N PHE A 37 4.68 6.00 11.68
CA PHE A 37 6.13 5.90 11.74
C PHE A 37 6.61 4.46 11.99
N ILE A 38 6.00 3.76 12.96
CA ILE A 38 6.32 2.35 13.25
C ILE A 38 6.03 1.46 12.04
N THR A 39 4.90 1.63 11.37
CA THR A 39 4.55 0.87 10.16
C THR A 39 5.60 1.05 9.06
N LEU A 40 6.09 2.29 8.88
CA LEU A 40 7.12 2.59 7.90
C LEU A 40 8.46 1.92 8.25
N LEU A 41 8.88 1.98 9.52
CA LEU A 41 10.09 1.28 9.97
C LEU A 41 9.98 -0.24 9.78
N LEU A 42 8.84 -0.82 10.16
CA LEU A 42 8.58 -2.25 9.96
C LEU A 42 8.61 -2.62 8.47
N THR A 43 8.15 -1.73 7.60
CA THR A 43 8.22 -1.92 6.14
C THR A 43 9.67 -1.98 5.68
N PHE A 44 10.53 -1.03 6.09
CA PHE A 44 11.96 -1.05 5.74
C PHE A 44 12.67 -2.30 6.26
N VAL A 45 12.47 -2.63 7.54
CA VAL A 45 13.10 -3.81 8.16
C VAL A 45 12.64 -5.10 7.48
N SER A 46 11.36 -5.19 7.12
CA SER A 46 10.81 -6.40 6.46
C SER A 46 11.32 -6.59 5.03
N ILE A 47 11.65 -5.49 4.33
CA ILE A 47 12.14 -5.53 2.95
C ILE A 47 13.67 -5.77 2.89
N LEU A 48 14.40 -5.40 3.94
CA LEU A 48 15.88 -5.46 3.99
C LEU A 48 16.47 -6.85 3.66
N PRO A 49 15.93 -7.99 4.17
CA PRO A 49 16.45 -9.31 3.81
C PRO A 49 16.38 -9.59 2.31
N PHE A 50 15.32 -9.13 1.63
CA PHE A 50 15.15 -9.31 0.19
C PHE A 50 16.19 -8.51 -0.61
N TYR A 51 16.56 -7.31 -0.15
CA TYR A 51 17.66 -6.56 -0.75
C TYR A 51 19.00 -7.28 -0.59
N ILE A 52 19.30 -7.83 0.59
CA ILE A 52 20.55 -8.59 0.81
C ILE A 52 20.61 -9.77 -0.16
N VAL A 53 19.52 -10.54 -0.30
CA VAL A 53 19.45 -11.68 -1.22
C VAL A 53 19.64 -11.23 -2.66
N LEU A 54 18.96 -10.16 -3.09
CA LEU A 54 19.05 -9.64 -4.45
C LEU A 54 20.49 -9.21 -4.80
N TYR A 55 21.19 -8.54 -3.89
CA TYR A 55 22.55 -8.04 -4.10
C TYR A 55 23.65 -9.05 -3.74
N SER A 56 23.29 -10.21 -3.17
CA SER A 56 24.25 -11.23 -2.73
C SER A 56 25.26 -11.67 -3.80
N PRO A 57 24.94 -11.79 -5.10
CA PRO A 57 25.95 -12.15 -6.10
C PRO A 57 27.02 -11.07 -6.24
N LEU A 58 26.65 -9.79 -6.24
CA LEU A 58 27.62 -8.70 -6.36
C LEU A 58 28.57 -8.68 -5.18
N ILE A 59 28.04 -8.92 -3.97
CA ILE A 59 28.85 -9.04 -2.75
C ILE A 59 29.81 -10.24 -2.86
N ALA A 60 29.33 -11.39 -3.34
CA ALA A 60 30.15 -12.57 -3.53
C ALA A 60 31.29 -12.33 -4.53
N TYR A 61 31.00 -11.79 -5.72
CA TYR A 61 32.03 -11.46 -6.71
C TYR A 61 33.04 -10.45 -6.17
N GLY A 62 32.60 -9.45 -5.39
CA GLY A 62 33.51 -8.46 -4.80
C GLY A 62 34.50 -9.06 -3.79
N ILE A 63 34.18 -10.22 -3.21
CA ILE A 63 35.06 -10.95 -2.29
C ILE A 63 35.94 -11.95 -3.04
N THR A 64 35.36 -12.71 -3.98
CA THR A 64 36.04 -13.85 -4.62
C THR A 64 36.88 -13.46 -5.84
N ASP A 65 36.47 -12.44 -6.58
CA ASP A 65 37.18 -11.94 -7.76
C ASP A 65 36.98 -10.43 -7.93
N PRO A 66 37.71 -9.60 -7.17
CA PRO A 66 37.60 -8.14 -7.24
C PRO A 66 37.91 -7.57 -8.63
N ALA A 67 38.74 -8.27 -9.43
CA ALA A 67 39.11 -7.85 -10.78
C ALA A 67 37.91 -7.83 -11.74
N SER A 68 36.86 -8.59 -11.43
CA SER A 68 35.60 -8.56 -12.18
C SER A 68 34.94 -7.18 -12.25
N PHE A 69 35.33 -6.21 -11.42
CA PHE A 69 34.82 -4.84 -11.43
C PHE A 69 35.78 -3.80 -12.04
N GLU A 70 36.98 -4.18 -12.47
CA GLU A 70 38.03 -3.24 -12.94
C GLU A 70 37.59 -2.42 -14.16
N ASN A 71 36.78 -3.02 -15.04
CA ASN A 71 36.26 -2.34 -16.23
C ASN A 71 35.05 -1.44 -15.93
N GLY A 72 34.68 -1.24 -14.66
CA GLY A 72 33.49 -0.50 -14.25
C GLY A 72 32.16 -1.16 -14.62
N GLN A 73 32.21 -2.42 -15.08
CA GLN A 73 31.03 -3.21 -15.42
C GLN A 73 30.82 -4.30 -14.38
N ALA A 74 29.57 -4.50 -13.98
CA ALA A 74 29.22 -5.61 -13.09
C ALA A 74 29.34 -6.96 -13.84
N PRO A 75 29.74 -8.04 -13.15
CA PRO A 75 29.83 -9.37 -13.75
C PRO A 75 28.52 -9.77 -14.42
N PRO A 76 28.52 -10.23 -15.69
CA PRO A 76 27.29 -10.61 -16.40
C PRO A 76 26.47 -11.66 -15.67
N GLY A 77 27.11 -12.64 -15.02
CA GLY A 77 26.43 -13.66 -14.23
C GLY A 77 25.64 -13.09 -13.04
N ALA A 78 26.20 -12.09 -12.35
CA ALA A 78 25.52 -11.39 -11.26
C ALA A 78 24.29 -10.62 -11.77
N LEU A 79 24.43 -9.92 -12.90
CA LEU A 79 23.35 -9.17 -13.52
C LEU A 79 22.20 -10.08 -13.96
N ILE A 80 22.50 -11.23 -14.58
CA ILE A 80 21.49 -12.22 -14.97
C ILE A 80 20.74 -12.75 -13.75
N PHE A 81 21.46 -13.10 -12.68
CA PHE A 81 20.83 -13.56 -11.44
C PHE A 81 19.90 -12.51 -10.83
N MET A 82 20.37 -11.25 -10.74
CA MET A 82 19.57 -10.14 -10.23
C MET A 82 18.31 -9.94 -11.08
N PHE A 83 18.44 -9.96 -12.40
CA PHE A 83 17.31 -9.83 -13.32
C PHE A 83 16.27 -10.94 -13.13
N LEU A 84 16.71 -12.19 -12.95
CA LEU A 84 15.82 -13.33 -12.70
C LEU A 84 15.10 -13.25 -11.35
N LEU A 85 15.75 -12.73 -10.30
CA LEU A 85 15.13 -12.56 -8.98
C LEU A 85 14.25 -11.31 -8.87
N MET A 86 14.42 -10.33 -9.76
CA MET A 86 13.74 -9.04 -9.68
C MET A 86 12.20 -9.15 -9.58
N PRO A 87 11.50 -10.00 -10.36
CA PRO A 87 10.05 -10.15 -10.22
C PRO A 87 9.63 -10.71 -8.86
N PHE A 88 10.39 -11.67 -8.31
CA PHE A 88 10.14 -12.23 -6.98
C PHE A 88 10.37 -11.21 -5.88
N PHE A 89 11.42 -10.39 -6.03
CA PHE A 89 11.71 -9.27 -5.15
C PHE A 89 10.55 -8.27 -5.13
N PHE A 90 10.11 -7.79 -6.30
CA PHE A 90 8.97 -6.86 -6.38
C PHE A 90 7.70 -7.46 -5.78
N LEU A 91 7.40 -8.72 -6.09
CA LEU A 91 6.22 -9.40 -5.55
C LEU A 91 6.25 -9.48 -4.01
N ALA A 92 7.40 -9.83 -3.43
CA ALA A 92 7.57 -9.89 -1.98
C ALA A 92 7.41 -8.52 -1.32
N VAL A 93 8.07 -7.48 -1.86
CA VAL A 93 7.98 -6.11 -1.36
C VAL A 93 6.55 -5.59 -1.44
N MET A 94 5.85 -5.81 -2.56
CA MET A 94 4.46 -5.39 -2.72
C MET A 94 3.54 -6.12 -1.74
N THR A 95 3.74 -7.42 -1.53
CA THR A 95 2.92 -8.22 -0.60
C THR A 95 3.08 -7.74 0.83
N ILE A 96 4.33 -7.55 1.28
CA ILE A 96 4.64 -7.05 2.63
C ILE A 96 4.09 -5.63 2.82
N GLY A 97 4.35 -4.75 1.85
CA GLY A 97 3.86 -3.38 1.88
C GLY A 97 2.33 -3.31 1.92
N LEU A 98 1.64 -4.16 1.17
CA LEU A 98 0.19 -4.26 1.19
C LEU A 98 -0.33 -4.71 2.57
N CYS A 99 0.29 -5.73 3.17
CA CYS A 99 -0.09 -6.23 4.50
C CYS A 99 0.12 -5.18 5.60
N LEU A 100 1.26 -4.49 5.59
CA LEU A 100 1.57 -3.46 6.59
C LEU A 100 0.70 -2.20 6.40
N ASN A 101 0.41 -1.80 5.16
CA ASN A 101 -0.56 -0.74 4.91
C ASN A 101 -1.97 -1.13 5.37
N ALA A 102 -2.42 -2.36 5.12
CA ALA A 102 -3.70 -2.84 5.63
C ALA A 102 -3.75 -2.86 7.17
N ALA A 103 -2.65 -3.25 7.83
CA ALA A 103 -2.52 -3.17 9.28
C ALA A 103 -2.64 -1.72 9.79
N PHE A 104 -1.98 -0.78 9.12
CA PHE A 104 -2.09 0.63 9.46
C PHE A 104 -3.51 1.17 9.29
N LEU A 105 -4.23 0.79 8.23
CA LEU A 105 -5.64 1.20 8.07
C LEU A 105 -6.54 0.61 9.17
N ARG A 106 -6.26 -0.61 9.63
CA ARG A 106 -6.97 -1.18 10.79
C ARG A 106 -6.71 -0.37 12.07
N ILE A 107 -5.46 0.06 12.31
CA ILE A 107 -5.10 0.94 13.44
C ILE A 107 -5.81 2.30 13.31
N CYS A 108 -5.91 2.85 12.10
CA CYS A 108 -6.71 4.04 11.82
C CYS A 108 -8.17 3.84 12.25
N LYS A 109 -8.79 2.69 11.90
CA LYS A 109 -10.14 2.35 12.35
C LYS A 109 -10.23 2.38 13.87
N GLN A 110 -9.37 1.63 14.57
CA GLN A 110 -9.38 1.54 16.04
C GLN A 110 -9.28 2.94 16.70
N ASN A 111 -8.37 3.80 16.22
CA ASN A 111 -8.18 5.14 16.76
C ASN A 111 -9.30 6.13 16.40
N ASP A 112 -10.00 5.90 15.28
CA ASP A 112 -11.16 6.69 14.90
C ASP A 112 -12.38 6.37 15.78
N PHE A 113 -12.59 5.08 16.11
CA PHE A 113 -13.66 4.62 17.00
C PHE A 113 -13.34 4.71 18.50
N GLY A 114 -12.07 4.93 18.86
CA GLY A 114 -11.64 5.05 20.26
C GLY A 114 -11.35 3.71 20.95
N ASP A 115 -11.14 2.65 20.19
CA ASP A 115 -10.82 1.31 20.70
C ASP A 115 -9.39 1.24 21.25
N VAL A 116 -9.21 0.57 22.40
CA VAL A 116 -7.90 0.40 23.09
C VAL A 116 -7.25 -0.96 22.76
N GLU A 117 -7.57 -1.54 21.61
CA GLU A 117 -6.95 -2.80 21.18
C GLU A 117 -5.45 -2.64 20.95
N LYS A 118 -4.68 -3.70 21.19
CA LYS A 118 -3.24 -3.69 20.91
C LYS A 118 -2.99 -3.61 19.40
N ASP A 119 -2.08 -2.72 19.01
CA ASP A 119 -1.63 -2.56 17.62
C ASP A 119 -1.04 -3.86 17.06
N ALA A 120 -1.79 -4.52 16.18
CA ALA A 120 -1.42 -5.81 15.59
C ALA A 120 -0.78 -5.66 14.20
N TYR A 121 0.39 -5.01 14.12
CA TYR A 121 1.07 -4.68 12.85
C TYR A 121 1.26 -5.88 11.89
N PHE A 122 1.52 -7.07 12.43
CA PHE A 122 1.76 -8.28 11.62
C PHE A 122 0.50 -9.13 11.38
N PHE A 123 -0.69 -8.60 11.67
CA PHE A 123 -1.95 -9.33 11.54
C PHE A 123 -2.17 -9.90 10.12
N TYR A 124 -1.97 -9.07 9.08
CA TYR A 124 -2.20 -9.46 7.69
C TYR A 124 -1.09 -10.31 7.06
N LEU A 125 0.04 -10.51 7.75
CA LEU A 125 1.08 -11.47 7.32
C LEU A 125 0.74 -12.93 7.69
N LYS A 126 -0.40 -13.17 8.35
CA LYS A 126 -0.85 -14.52 8.74
C LYS A 126 -1.60 -15.21 7.59
N LYS A 127 -1.62 -16.56 7.61
CA LYS A 127 -2.02 -17.40 6.47
C LYS A 127 -3.44 -17.21 5.88
N PRO A 128 -4.52 -16.73 6.54
CA PRO A 128 -5.75 -16.47 5.79
C PRO A 128 -5.66 -15.18 4.94
N TYR A 129 -4.86 -14.19 5.36
CA TYR A 129 -4.77 -12.88 4.69
C TYR A 129 -3.59 -12.79 3.73
N LEU A 130 -2.47 -13.45 4.04
CA LEU A 130 -1.26 -13.42 3.21
C LEU A 130 -1.53 -13.94 1.79
N GLY A 131 -2.38 -14.96 1.64
CA GLY A 131 -2.78 -15.47 0.31
C GLY A 131 -3.58 -14.43 -0.50
N LYS A 132 -4.47 -13.68 0.14
CA LYS A 132 -5.22 -12.59 -0.50
C LYS A 132 -4.30 -11.43 -0.88
N ALA A 133 -3.38 -11.08 0.01
CA ALA A 133 -2.37 -10.06 -0.24
C ALA A 133 -1.43 -10.43 -1.40
N LEU A 134 -1.01 -11.70 -1.48
CA LEU A 134 -0.20 -12.22 -2.59
C LEU A 134 -0.96 -12.15 -3.91
N MET A 135 -2.24 -12.54 -3.92
CA MET A 135 -3.11 -12.44 -5.10
C MET A 135 -3.26 -10.97 -5.56
N LEU A 136 -3.55 -10.05 -4.63
CA LEU A 136 -3.62 -8.62 -4.94
C LEU A 136 -2.27 -8.08 -5.46
N SER A 137 -1.15 -8.56 -4.92
CA SER A 137 0.19 -8.15 -5.39
C SER A 137 0.51 -8.65 -6.79
N LEU A 138 0.08 -9.87 -7.15
CA LEU A 138 0.17 -10.36 -8.52
C LEU A 138 -0.68 -9.52 -9.48
N ILE A 139 -1.89 -9.14 -9.07
CA ILE A 139 -2.75 -8.23 -9.86
C ILE A 139 -2.06 -6.88 -10.03
N MET A 140 -1.57 -6.26 -8.95
CA MET A 140 -0.86 -4.97 -9.02
C MET A 140 0.38 -5.06 -9.92
N LEU A 141 1.17 -6.13 -9.82
CA LEU A 141 2.33 -6.34 -10.68
C LEU A 141 1.94 -6.41 -12.16
N GLY A 142 0.88 -7.18 -12.49
CA GLY A 142 0.33 -7.24 -13.84
C GLY A 142 -0.18 -5.89 -14.36
N LEU A 143 -0.83 -5.11 -13.50
CA LEU A 143 -1.29 -3.75 -13.83
C LEU A 143 -0.12 -2.78 -14.08
N VAL A 144 0.96 -2.89 -13.30
CA VAL A 144 2.17 -2.09 -13.52
C VAL A 144 2.84 -2.46 -14.86
N PHE A 145 2.91 -3.75 -15.20
CA PHE A 145 3.37 -4.16 -16.53
C PHE A 145 2.49 -3.61 -17.66
N LEU A 146 1.16 -3.68 -17.51
CA LEU A 146 0.22 -3.12 -18.47
C LEU A 146 0.39 -1.60 -18.62
N ALA A 147 0.59 -0.89 -17.50
CA ALA A 147 0.87 0.55 -17.50
C ALA A 147 2.16 0.89 -18.27
N MET A 148 3.23 0.11 -18.06
CA MET A 148 4.49 0.31 -18.79
C MET A 148 4.33 0.16 -20.30
N LEU A 149 3.51 -0.80 -20.77
CA LEU A 149 3.21 -0.97 -22.20
C LEU A 149 2.49 0.24 -22.81
N THR A 150 1.78 1.02 -22.00
CA THR A 150 1.12 2.28 -22.41
C THR A 150 2.04 3.51 -22.29
N CYS A 151 3.35 3.32 -22.39
CA CYS A 151 4.37 4.36 -22.17
C CYS A 151 4.27 5.01 -20.78
N GLY A 152 3.83 4.26 -19.77
CA GLY A 152 3.68 4.72 -18.39
C GLY A 152 2.42 5.58 -18.14
N LEU A 153 1.72 6.07 -19.17
CA LEU A 153 0.53 6.92 -18.99
C LEU A 153 -0.59 6.19 -18.24
N GLY A 154 -0.73 4.88 -18.46
CA GLY A 154 -1.70 4.05 -17.74
C GLY A 154 -1.52 4.04 -16.22
N ILE A 155 -0.32 4.37 -15.71
CA ILE A 155 -0.08 4.39 -14.26
C ILE A 155 -0.86 5.50 -13.56
N ILE A 156 -1.07 6.64 -14.24
CA ILE A 156 -1.81 7.79 -13.70
C ILE A 156 -3.25 7.38 -13.41
N TYR A 157 -3.85 6.57 -14.27
CA TYR A 157 -5.18 6.05 -14.04
C TYR A 157 -5.19 4.94 -12.98
N LEU A 158 -4.26 3.98 -13.07
CA LEU A 158 -4.24 2.77 -12.24
C LEU A 158 -3.82 3.03 -10.78
N ILE A 159 -3.13 4.13 -10.48
CA ILE A 159 -2.73 4.48 -9.11
C ILE A 159 -3.96 4.62 -8.19
N VAL A 160 -5.07 5.13 -8.71
CA VAL A 160 -6.31 5.36 -7.94
C VAL A 160 -6.91 4.03 -7.45
N PRO A 161 -7.31 3.08 -8.32
CA PRO A 161 -7.88 1.83 -7.84
C PRO A 161 -6.88 0.99 -7.03
N MET A 162 -5.59 0.97 -7.40
CA MET A 162 -4.57 0.24 -6.65
C MET A 162 -4.36 0.80 -5.24
N SER A 163 -4.50 2.12 -5.04
CA SER A 163 -4.37 2.74 -3.72
C SER A 163 -5.40 2.24 -2.70
N LEU A 164 -6.54 1.72 -3.18
CA LEU A 164 -7.65 1.24 -2.35
C LEU A 164 -7.47 -0.22 -1.90
N PHE A 165 -6.57 -0.99 -2.54
CA PHE A 165 -6.38 -2.41 -2.24
C PHE A 165 -6.02 -2.70 -0.77
N PRO A 166 -5.17 -1.89 -0.08
CA PRO A 166 -4.95 -2.08 1.35
C PRO A 166 -6.23 -1.96 2.19
N ALA A 167 -7.19 -1.10 1.83
CA ALA A 167 -8.44 -0.98 2.56
C ALA A 167 -9.34 -2.20 2.34
N PHE A 168 -9.43 -2.68 1.09
CA PHE A 168 -10.16 -3.91 0.80
C PHE A 168 -9.53 -5.13 1.47
N LEU A 169 -8.20 -5.20 1.57
CA LEU A 169 -7.52 -6.24 2.33
C LEU A 169 -7.81 -6.12 3.84
N ALA A 170 -7.88 -4.89 4.36
CA ALA A 170 -8.10 -4.63 5.78
C ALA A 170 -9.54 -4.88 6.25
N PHE A 171 -10.52 -4.59 5.40
CA PHE A 171 -11.93 -4.53 5.81
C PHE A 171 -12.85 -5.48 5.03
N GLY A 172 -12.36 -6.05 3.92
CA GLY A 172 -13.09 -7.01 3.10
C GLY A 172 -12.80 -8.46 3.47
N GLU A 173 -12.92 -8.83 4.75
CA GLU A 173 -12.48 -10.15 5.25
C GLU A 173 -13.08 -11.34 4.49
N ASP A 174 -14.33 -11.23 4.02
CA ASP A 174 -15.03 -12.29 3.29
C ASP A 174 -14.73 -12.32 1.79
N LEU A 175 -14.10 -11.28 1.24
CA LEU A 175 -13.87 -11.14 -0.20
C LEU A 175 -12.64 -11.94 -0.64
N THR A 176 -12.69 -12.49 -1.84
CA THR A 176 -11.50 -13.03 -2.51
C THR A 176 -10.60 -11.90 -3.03
N GLY A 177 -9.32 -12.18 -3.31
CA GLY A 177 -8.41 -11.17 -3.84
C GLY A 177 -8.86 -10.56 -5.17
N MET A 178 -9.59 -11.32 -6.01
CA MET A 178 -10.18 -10.81 -7.25
C MET A 178 -11.37 -9.88 -6.97
N GLU A 179 -12.25 -10.23 -6.02
CA GLU A 179 -13.38 -9.38 -5.64
C GLU A 179 -12.91 -8.09 -4.98
N MET A 180 -11.86 -8.15 -4.16
CA MET A 180 -11.18 -6.97 -3.61
C MET A 180 -10.65 -6.06 -4.73
N ALA A 181 -9.98 -6.62 -5.75
CA ALA A 181 -9.49 -5.85 -6.87
C ALA A 181 -10.65 -5.19 -7.65
N LYS A 182 -11.71 -5.95 -7.97
CA LYS A 182 -12.92 -5.42 -8.61
C LYS A 182 -13.56 -4.30 -7.79
N GLY A 183 -13.65 -4.46 -6.46
CA GLY A 183 -14.11 -3.43 -5.55
C GLY A 183 -13.26 -2.16 -5.61
N GLY A 184 -11.93 -2.31 -5.62
CA GLY A 184 -10.99 -1.20 -5.81
C GLY A 184 -11.19 -0.47 -7.15
N PHE A 185 -11.41 -1.19 -8.25
CA PHE A 185 -11.72 -0.59 -9.54
C PHE A 185 -13.09 0.10 -9.57
N ALA A 186 -14.13 -0.54 -9.04
CA ALA A 186 -15.47 0.04 -9.01
C ALA A 186 -15.49 1.36 -8.20
N LEU A 187 -14.93 1.34 -6.99
CA LEU A 187 -14.84 2.51 -6.12
C LEU A 187 -13.91 3.59 -6.71
N GLY A 188 -12.76 3.16 -7.22
CA GLY A 188 -11.78 4.04 -7.85
C GLY A 188 -12.33 4.76 -9.08
N ASN A 189 -13.10 4.07 -9.92
CA ASN A 189 -13.69 4.66 -11.12
C ASN A 189 -14.82 5.64 -10.80
N LYS A 190 -15.69 5.28 -9.85
CA LYS A 190 -16.80 6.14 -9.44
C LYS A 190 -16.32 7.49 -8.91
N ASN A 191 -15.22 7.51 -8.15
CA ASN A 191 -14.74 8.71 -7.46
C ASN A 191 -13.33 9.16 -7.89
N TRP A 192 -12.93 8.82 -9.12
CA TRP A 192 -11.53 8.91 -9.57
C TRP A 192 -10.88 10.27 -9.29
N GLY A 193 -11.54 11.36 -9.69
CA GLY A 193 -11.03 12.73 -9.54
C GLY A 193 -10.83 13.16 -8.08
N ILE A 194 -11.71 12.74 -7.18
CA ILE A 194 -11.62 13.10 -5.76
C ILE A 194 -10.53 12.28 -5.09
N ILE A 195 -10.44 10.99 -5.40
CA ILE A 195 -9.42 10.10 -4.83
C ILE A 195 -8.02 10.56 -5.28
N ILE A 196 -7.81 10.83 -6.57
CA ILE A 196 -6.49 11.29 -7.04
C ILE A 196 -6.11 12.64 -6.43
N ALA A 197 -7.07 13.56 -6.27
CA ALA A 197 -6.82 14.84 -5.61
C ALA A 197 -6.41 14.66 -4.14
N LEU A 198 -7.12 13.81 -3.40
CA LEU A 198 -6.78 13.49 -2.00
C LEU A 198 -5.41 12.84 -1.89
N LEU A 199 -5.10 11.85 -2.74
CA LEU A 199 -3.79 11.19 -2.78
C LEU A 199 -2.68 12.20 -3.08
N LEU A 200 -2.87 13.07 -4.06
CA LEU A 200 -1.88 14.07 -4.45
C LEU A 200 -1.64 15.08 -3.32
N VAL A 201 -2.70 15.70 -2.79
CA VAL A 201 -2.57 16.74 -1.77
C VAL A 201 -1.97 16.17 -0.48
N THR A 202 -2.46 15.01 -0.01
CA THR A 202 -1.91 14.40 1.21
C THR A 202 -0.48 13.88 1.02
N SER A 203 -0.11 13.45 -0.19
CA SER A 203 1.28 13.09 -0.49
C SER A 203 2.20 14.32 -0.49
N LEU A 204 1.76 15.46 -1.04
CA LEU A 204 2.54 16.70 -0.97
C LEU A 204 2.72 17.18 0.48
N VAL A 205 1.67 17.14 1.28
CA VAL A 205 1.75 17.46 2.72
C VAL A 205 2.67 16.48 3.43
N ALA A 206 2.61 15.19 3.09
CA ALA A 206 3.51 14.18 3.65
C ALA A 206 4.99 14.45 3.33
N GLN A 207 5.32 15.13 2.23
CA GLN A 207 6.69 15.53 1.90
C GLN A 207 7.17 16.76 2.69
N LEU A 208 6.30 17.51 3.38
CA LEU A 208 6.74 18.65 4.20
C LEU A 208 7.68 18.23 5.35
N GLY A 209 7.69 16.94 5.72
CA GLY A 209 8.69 16.38 6.62
C GLY A 209 10.14 16.56 6.15
N VAL A 210 10.37 16.81 4.85
CA VAL A 210 11.71 17.16 4.32
C VAL A 210 12.25 18.44 4.98
N ILE A 211 11.38 19.40 5.27
CA ILE A 211 11.74 20.67 5.91
C ILE A 211 12.30 20.43 7.33
N LEU A 212 11.86 19.36 7.99
CA LEU A 212 12.37 18.90 9.29
C LEU A 212 13.60 17.98 9.12
N CYS A 213 14.63 18.50 8.44
CA CYS A 213 15.94 17.85 8.26
C CYS A 213 15.91 16.46 7.58
N PHE A 214 15.03 16.24 6.59
CA PHE A 214 14.79 14.96 5.89
C PHE A 214 14.24 13.82 6.76
N VAL A 215 14.61 13.76 8.04
CA VAL A 215 14.14 12.75 9.00
C VAL A 215 12.64 12.91 9.27
N GLY A 216 12.11 14.13 9.18
CA GLY A 216 10.67 14.39 9.32
C GLY A 216 9.81 13.58 8.36
N VAL A 217 10.32 13.20 7.18
CA VAL A 217 9.59 12.36 6.20
C VAL A 217 9.15 11.04 6.81
N PHE A 218 9.95 10.44 7.70
CA PHE A 218 9.57 9.18 8.33
C PHE A 218 8.32 9.32 9.19
N PHE A 219 8.11 10.49 9.80
CA PHE A 219 6.95 10.77 10.64
C PHE A 219 5.73 11.18 9.83
N THR A 220 5.90 11.75 8.64
CA THR A 220 4.81 12.31 7.82
C THR A 220 4.38 11.42 6.64
N ALA A 221 5.23 10.48 6.17
CA ALA A 221 4.96 9.68 4.97
C ALA A 221 3.62 8.93 4.99
N MET A 222 3.24 8.38 6.15
CA MET A 222 2.01 7.59 6.30
C MET A 222 0.73 8.41 6.27
N LEU A 223 0.82 9.75 6.33
CA LEU A 223 -0.34 10.63 6.12
C LEU A 223 -1.03 10.33 4.78
N SER A 224 -0.25 10.04 3.73
CA SER A 224 -0.76 9.73 2.39
C SER A 224 -1.64 8.48 2.32
N LYS A 225 -1.63 7.62 3.36
CA LYS A 225 -2.42 6.38 3.40
C LYS A 225 -3.77 6.56 4.08
N ILE A 226 -3.93 7.59 4.90
CA ILE A 226 -5.13 7.81 5.71
C ILE A 226 -6.39 8.16 4.88
N PRO A 227 -6.34 8.95 3.79
CA PRO A 227 -7.55 9.25 3.02
C PRO A 227 -8.29 8.00 2.53
N VAL A 228 -7.54 6.96 2.18
CA VAL A 228 -8.07 5.67 1.73
C VAL A 228 -8.96 5.00 2.78
N TYR A 229 -8.65 5.17 4.07
CA TYR A 229 -9.51 4.72 5.16
C TYR A 229 -10.88 5.41 5.12
N PHE A 230 -10.90 6.75 5.04
CA PHE A 230 -12.15 7.52 4.99
C PHE A 230 -12.93 7.32 3.69
N ILE A 231 -12.24 7.14 2.56
CA ILE A 231 -12.87 6.81 1.28
C ILE A 231 -13.64 5.48 1.41
N TYR A 232 -13.01 4.46 2.01
CA TYR A 232 -13.66 3.18 2.25
C TYR A 232 -14.81 3.32 3.25
N LYS A 233 -14.58 3.97 4.39
CA LYS A 233 -15.58 4.21 5.45
C LYS A 233 -16.82 4.91 4.90
N ASN A 234 -16.65 6.00 4.15
CA ASN A 234 -17.76 6.83 3.69
C ASN A 234 -18.52 6.24 2.49
N THR A 235 -17.96 5.22 1.83
CA THR A 235 -18.59 4.59 0.65
C THR A 235 -19.15 3.21 0.98
N VAL A 236 -18.32 2.36 1.58
CA VAL A 236 -18.63 0.96 1.86
C VAL A 236 -19.11 0.80 3.31
N GLY A 237 -18.49 1.50 4.25
CA GLY A 237 -18.76 1.35 5.69
C GLY A 237 -18.20 0.06 6.26
N PHE A 238 -18.36 -0.15 7.58
CA PHE A 238 -17.94 -1.37 8.26
C PHE A 238 -19.16 -2.22 8.63
N GLN A 239 -18.95 -3.53 8.82
CA GLN A 239 -20.04 -4.43 9.22
C GLN A 239 -20.56 -4.13 10.63
N ASP A 240 -19.68 -3.64 11.52
CA ASP A 240 -20.03 -3.29 12.90
C ASP A 240 -20.94 -2.04 12.99
N ASP A 241 -21.00 -1.22 11.94
CA ASP A 241 -21.90 -0.05 11.86
C ASP A 241 -23.37 -0.46 11.66
N MET A 242 -23.68 -1.77 11.59
CA MET A 242 -25.03 -2.32 11.38
C MET A 242 -25.75 -2.80 12.66
N GLU A 243 -25.09 -2.74 13.84
CA GLU A 243 -25.71 -3.12 15.13
C GLU A 243 -26.14 -1.92 16.01
N VAL A 244 -26.38 -0.75 15.40
CA VAL A 244 -26.97 0.42 16.10
C VAL A 244 -28.28 0.84 15.44
#